data_AF-A0A932H6A2-F1
#
_entry.id   AF-A0A932H6A2-F1
#
_cell.length_a   1.000
_cell.length_b   1.000
_cell.length_c   1.000
_cell.angle_alpha   90.00
_cell.angle_beta   90.00
_cell.angle_gamma   90.00
#
_symmetry.space_group_name_H-M   'P 1'
#
loop_
_entity.id
_entity.type
_entity.pdbx_description
1 polymer ?
#
loop_
_entity_poly.entity_id
_entity_poly.type
_entity_poly.pdbx_seq_one_letter_code
_entity_poly.pdbx_strand_id
1 'polypeptide(L)'
;MTQTDIVEKLKELTAADRLAVAEAALRLIREDLQETREPTAAQERKQQLTKAAEALLPDYKARGELTAFTSLDSEDFCAKG
;
A
#
# COMPACT_ATOMS: atom_id res chain seq x y z
N MET A 1 13.22 17.69 -28.78
CA MET A 1 13.42 16.51 -29.63
C MET A 1 12.04 16.02 -30.05
N THR A 2 11.81 15.76 -31.33
CA THR A 2 10.50 15.29 -31.82
C THR A 2 10.45 13.77 -31.86
N GLN A 3 9.25 13.17 -31.88
CA GLN A 3 9.09 11.71 -31.98
C GLN A 3 9.79 11.15 -33.23
N THR A 4 9.73 11.89 -34.33
CA THR A 4 10.40 11.58 -35.59
C THR A 4 11.92 11.55 -35.45
N ASP A 5 12.52 12.49 -34.72
CA ASP A 5 13.98 12.50 -34.49
C ASP A 5 14.46 11.26 -33.72
N ILE A 6 13.65 10.80 -32.75
CA ILE A 6 13.96 9.61 -31.94
C ILE A 6 13.93 8.35 -32.80
N VAL A 7 12.92 8.22 -33.67
CA VAL A 7 12.79 7.07 -34.57
C VAL A 7 13.92 7.04 -35.60
N GLU A 8 14.33 8.19 -36.14
CA GLU A 8 15.48 8.25 -37.05
C GLU A 8 16.76 7.82 -36.36
N LYS A 9 16.99 8.24 -35.10
CA LYS A 9 18.16 7.80 -34.34
C LYS A 9 18.16 6.31 -34.03
N LEU A 10 17.00 5.70 -33.80
CA LEU A 10 16.88 4.24 -33.63
C LEU A 10 17.23 3.49 -34.92
N LYS A 11 16.99 4.06 -36.11
CA LYS A 11 17.35 3.42 -37.38
C LYS A 11 18.86 3.31 -37.60
N GLU A 12 19.66 4.17 -36.96
CA GLU A 12 21.13 4.09 -37.01
C GLU A 12 21.69 2.89 -36.21
N LEU A 13 20.88 2.30 -35.32
CA LEU A 13 21.27 1.18 -34.47
C LEU A 13 20.99 -0.19 -35.09
N THR A 14 21.68 -1.22 -34.60
CA THR A 14 21.38 -2.61 -34.95
C THR A 14 20.02 -3.04 -34.41
N ALA A 15 19.44 -4.12 -34.96
CA ALA A 15 18.17 -4.64 -34.48
C ALA A 15 18.22 -5.04 -32.99
N ALA A 16 19.35 -5.57 -32.52
CA ALA A 16 19.56 -5.93 -31.12
C ALA A 16 19.55 -4.70 -30.20
N ASP A 17 20.25 -3.64 -30.58
CA ASP A 17 20.32 -2.41 -29.81
C ASP A 17 18.97 -1.68 -29.77
N ARG A 18 18.21 -1.68 -30.87
CA ARG A 18 16.84 -1.15 -30.88
C ARG A 18 15.95 -1.87 -29.88
N LEU A 19 16.11 -3.19 -29.76
CA LEU A 19 15.33 -4.01 -28.84
C LEU A 19 15.72 -3.72 -27.38
N ALA A 20 17.01 -3.55 -27.10
CA ALA A 20 17.52 -3.14 -25.80
C ALA A 20 17.00 -1.75 -25.38
N VAL A 21 16.98 -0.78 -26.30
CA VAL A 21 16.44 0.56 -26.03
C VAL A 21 14.93 0.51 -25.78
N ALA A 22 14.18 -0.30 -26.53
CA ALA A 22 12.74 -0.48 -26.32
C ALA A 22 12.45 -1.12 -24.95
N GLU A 23 13.24 -2.11 -24.53
CA GLU A 23 13.11 -2.72 -23.21
C GLU A 23 13.42 -1.74 -22.08
N ALA A 24 14.48 -0.94 -22.21
CA ALA A 24 14.82 0.09 -21.25
C ALA A 24 13.71 1.16 -21.13
N ALA A 25 13.17 1.62 -22.27
CA ALA A 25 12.06 2.57 -22.27
C ALA A 25 10.80 1.98 -21.61
N LEU A 26 10.48 0.71 -21.87
CA LEU A 26 9.37 0.01 -21.22
C LEU A 26 9.57 -0.13 -19.71
N ARG A 27 10.80 -0.39 -19.25
CA ARG A 27 11.12 -0.47 -17.83
C ARG A 27 10.91 0.88 -17.15
N LEU A 28 11.39 1.97 -17.73
CA LEU A 28 11.19 3.33 -17.20
C LEU A 28 9.70 3.68 -17.07
N ILE A 29 8.90 3.39 -18.10
CA ILE A 29 7.45 3.62 -18.06
C ILE A 29 6.79 2.82 -16.93
N ARG A 30 7.24 1.58 -16.68
CA ARG A 30 6.71 0.76 -15.58
C ARG A 30 7.10 1.32 -14.21
N GLU A 31 8.32 1.82 -14.07
CA GLU A 31 8.80 2.47 -12.85
C GLU A 31 7.99 3.74 -12.57
N ASP A 32 7.79 4.61 -13.55
CA ASP A 32 6.95 5.82 -13.43
C ASP A 32 5.49 5.47 -13.03
N LEU A 33 4.93 4.42 -13.63
CA LEU A 33 3.59 3.94 -13.30
C LEU A 33 3.49 3.33 -11.89
N GLN A 34 4.57 2.75 -11.38
CA GLN A 34 4.63 2.24 -10.01
C GLN A 34 4.80 3.38 -9.00
N GLU A 35 5.65 4.36 -9.29
CA GLU A 35 5.82 5.55 -8.46
C GLU A 35 4.51 6.36 -8.35
N THR A 36 3.75 6.45 -9.44
CA THR A 36 2.43 7.10 -9.45
C THR A 36 1.38 6.33 -8.63
N ARG A 37 1.59 5.04 -8.34
CA ARG A 37 0.65 4.20 -7.58
C ARG A 37 0.88 4.16 -6.07
N GLU A 38 2.05 4.55 -5.57
CA GLU A 38 2.50 4.11 -4.22
C GLU A 38 2.42 5.08 -3.02
N PRO A 39 2.16 6.40 -3.10
CA PRO A 39 1.94 7.17 -1.86
C PRO A 39 0.46 7.26 -1.44
N THR A 40 -0.46 7.29 -2.41
CA THR A 40 -1.87 7.61 -2.15
C THR A 40 -2.65 6.41 -1.66
N ALA A 41 -2.55 5.25 -2.31
CA ALA A 41 -3.33 4.08 -1.93
C ALA A 41 -2.98 3.55 -0.52
N ALA A 42 -1.69 3.52 -0.17
CA ALA A 42 -1.25 3.10 1.16
C ALA A 42 -1.66 4.11 2.25
N GLN A 43 -1.56 5.42 1.96
CA GLN A 43 -1.94 6.47 2.89
C GLN A 43 -3.47 6.57 3.06
N GLU A 44 -4.23 6.43 1.98
CA GLU A 44 -5.70 6.35 1.98
C GLU A 44 -6.16 5.12 2.76
N ARG A 45 -5.55 3.95 2.53
CA ARG A 45 -5.84 2.74 3.30
C ARG A 45 -5.52 2.92 4.79
N LYS A 46 -4.40 3.55 5.12
CA LYS A 46 -4.05 3.87 6.51
C LYS A 46 -5.09 4.79 7.15
N GLN A 47 -5.52 5.85 6.45
CA GLN A 47 -6.56 6.76 6.93
C GLN A 47 -7.92 6.07 7.13
N GLN A 48 -8.30 5.17 6.22
CA GLN A 48 -9.53 4.38 6.35
C GLN A 48 -9.47 3.45 7.58
N LEU A 49 -8.33 2.78 7.78
CA LEU A 49 -8.11 1.92 8.95
C LEU A 49 -8.12 2.72 10.26
N THR A 50 -7.49 3.90 10.29
CA THR A 50 -7.51 4.80 11.47
C THR A 50 -8.94 5.22 11.81
N LYS A 51 -9.73 5.66 10.82
CA LYS A 51 -11.13 6.04 11.02
C LYS A 51 -11.98 4.88 11.56
N ALA A 52 -11.79 3.67 11.02
CA ALA A 52 -12.51 2.49 11.50
C ALA A 52 -12.14 2.15 12.96
N ALA A 53 -10.85 2.24 13.31
CA ALA A 53 -10.39 2.01 14.68
C ALA A 53 -10.94 3.06 15.67
N GLU A 54 -10.96 4.34 15.29
CA GLU A 54 -11.55 5.42 16.10
C GLU A 54 -13.06 5.23 16.29
N ALA A 55 -13.77 4.77 15.26
CA ALA A 55 -15.20 4.51 15.32
C ALA A 55 -15.55 3.33 16.26
N LEU A 56 -14.70 2.30 16.31
CA LEU A 56 -14.89 1.13 17.19
C LEU A 56 -14.37 1.37 18.61
N LEU A 57 -13.54 2.38 18.84
CA LEU A 57 -12.95 2.69 20.15
C LEU A 57 -13.98 2.76 21.31
N PRO A 58 -15.19 3.34 21.15
CA PRO A 58 -16.21 3.35 22.20
C PRO A 58 -16.68 1.95 22.59
N ASP A 59 -16.76 1.02 21.64
CA ASP A 59 -17.24 -0.35 21.88
C ASP A 59 -16.24 -1.18 22.72
N TYR A 60 -14.96 -0.80 22.69
CA TYR A 60 -13.88 -1.37 23.49
C TYR A 60 -13.67 -0.69 24.86
N LYS A 61 -14.37 0.43 25.16
CA LYS A 61 -14.28 1.05 26.49
C LYS A 61 -15.04 0.20 27.53
N ALA A 62 -14.68 0.33 28.80
CA ALA A 62 -15.33 -0.39 29.90
C ALA A 62 -16.86 -0.18 29.88
N ARG A 63 -17.62 -1.28 29.84
CA ARG A 63 -19.08 -1.36 29.63
C ARG A 63 -19.57 -1.12 28.19
N GLY A 64 -18.68 -1.05 27.21
CA GLY A 64 -19.02 -1.13 25.79
C GLY A 64 -19.45 -2.55 25.40
N GLU A 65 -20.20 -2.70 24.30
CA GLU A 65 -20.80 -3.97 23.87
C GLU A 65 -19.78 -5.11 23.72
N LEU A 66 -18.54 -4.79 23.30
CA LEU A 66 -17.47 -5.77 23.13
C LEU A 66 -16.75 -6.13 24.44
N THR A 67 -17.04 -5.43 25.54
CA THR A 67 -16.49 -5.71 26.89
C THR A 67 -17.46 -6.47 27.80
N ALA A 68 -18.62 -6.89 27.26
CA ALA A 68 -19.61 -7.67 28.00
C ALA A 68 -19.02 -9.02 28.50
N PHE A 69 -18.16 -9.65 27.71
CA PHE A 69 -17.51 -10.92 28.07
C PHE A 69 -16.25 -10.76 28.93
N THR A 70 -15.65 -9.57 28.97
CA THR A 70 -14.50 -9.26 29.84
C THR A 70 -14.93 -8.77 31.22
N SER A 71 -16.22 -8.46 31.38
CA SER A 71 -16.84 -8.13 32.66
C SER A 71 -17.24 -9.41 33.42
N LEU A 72 -16.44 -10.47 33.29
CA LEU A 72 -16.52 -11.59 34.22
C LEU A 72 -16.08 -11.04 35.57
N ASP A 73 -16.95 -11.15 36.59
CA ASP A 73 -16.54 -10.98 37.97
C ASP A 73 -15.32 -11.88 38.15
N SER A 74 -14.16 -11.25 38.38
CA SER A 74 -12.92 -11.97 38.59
C SER A 74 -13.16 -12.93 39.74
N GLU A 75 -13.23 -14.23 39.47
CA GLU A 75 -13.27 -15.22 40.55
C GLU A 75 -11.98 -15.05 41.35
N ASP A 76 -12.10 -14.91 42.67
CA ASP A 76 -10.97 -14.84 43.58
C ASP A 76 -10.13 -16.11 43.40
N PHE A 77 -9.05 -15.98 42.62
CA PHE A 77 -8.11 -17.06 42.38
C PHE A 77 -7.46 -17.40 43.72
N CYS A 78 -8.02 -18.39 44.41
CA CYS A 78 -7.52 -18.85 45.71
C CYS A 78 -6.17 -19.57 45.50
N ALA A 79 -5.09 -18.80 45.47
CA ALA A 79 -3.75 -19.29 45.67
C ALA A 79 -3.57 -19.67 47.15
N LYS A 80 -4.08 -20.85 47.54
CA LYS A 80 -3.63 -21.50 48.79
C LYS A 80 -2.37 -22.30 48.47
N GLY A 81 -1.26 -21.88 49.08
CA GLY A 81 -0.03 -22.66 49.18
C GLY A 81 -0.14 -23.81 50.18
#